data_AF-A0A969EQ88-F1
#
_entry.id   AF-A0A969EQ88-F1
#
_cell.length_a   1.000
_cell.length_b   1.000
_cell.length_c   1.000
_cell.angle_alpha   90.00
_cell.angle_beta   90.00
_cell.angle_gamma   90.00
#
_symmetry.space_group_name_H-M   'P 1'
#
loop_
_entity.id
_entity.type
_entity.pdbx_description
1 polymer ?
#
loop_
_entity_poly.entity_id
_entity_poly.type
_entity_poly.pdbx_seq_one_letter_code
_entity_poly.pdbx_strand_id
1 'polypeptide(L)'
;MIGSKEGLFTIGQVMLNPGDISLITDPGYATYAISSEIAGAEVYSLPLLEENNFLPDLEAIPTDILSRAKLLWLNYPNNPTGAVAPF
;
A
#
# COMPACT_ATOMS: atom_id res chain seq x y z
N MET A 1 -16.69 -10.76 14.02
CA MET A 1 -15.73 -9.99 13.20
C MET A 1 -14.94 -9.09 14.13
N ILE A 2 -13.61 -9.21 14.15
CA ILE A 2 -12.72 -8.46 15.06
C ILE A 2 -12.17 -7.25 14.27
N GLY A 3 -12.95 -6.19 14.10
CA GLY A 3 -12.51 -4.91 13.50
C GLY A 3 -11.98 -4.94 12.05
N SER A 4 -11.68 -3.77 11.48
CA SER A 4 -11.13 -3.63 10.12
C SER A 4 -9.66 -4.05 10.02
N LYS A 5 -8.88 -3.85 11.09
CA LYS A 5 -7.44 -4.17 11.13
C LYS A 5 -7.15 -5.64 10.84
N GLU A 6 -7.91 -6.55 11.44
CA GLU A 6 -7.75 -8.00 11.18
C GLU A 6 -8.12 -8.37 9.75
N GLY A 7 -9.11 -7.69 9.17
CA GLY A 7 -9.49 -7.87 7.76
C GLY A 7 -8.36 -7.44 6.82
N LEU A 8 -7.76 -6.26 7.05
CA LEU A 8 -6.60 -5.78 6.30
C LEU A 8 -5.40 -6.72 6.44
N PHE A 9 -5.13 -7.18 7.66
CA PHE A 9 -4.08 -8.17 7.89
C PHE A 9 -4.33 -9.46 7.09
N THR A 10 -5.56 -9.99 7.14
CA THR A 10 -5.94 -11.22 6.43
C THR A 10 -5.83 -11.07 4.92
N ILE A 11 -6.21 -9.92 4.35
CA ILE A 11 -6.07 -9.65 2.92
C ILE A 11 -4.60 -9.78 2.49
N GLY A 12 -3.66 -9.17 3.21
CA GLY A 12 -2.24 -9.31 2.85
C GLY A 12 -1.79 -10.77 2.92
N GLN A 13 -2.21 -11.52 3.93
CA GLN A 13 -1.85 -12.95 4.07
C GLN A 13 -2.42 -13.85 2.97
N VAL A 14 -3.57 -13.51 2.37
CA VAL A 14 -4.21 -14.31 1.32
C VAL A 14 -3.74 -13.90 -0.08
N MET A 15 -3.40 -12.63 -0.27
CA MET A 15 -3.06 -12.09 -1.60
C MET A 15 -1.57 -12.22 -1.94
N LEU A 16 -0.69 -12.24 -0.94
CA LEU A 16 0.75 -12.12 -1.11
C LEU A 16 1.49 -13.42 -0.78
N ASN A 17 2.63 -13.62 -1.45
CA ASN A 17 3.58 -14.70 -1.23
C ASN A 17 5.02 -14.15 -1.23
N PRO A 18 6.01 -14.93 -0.77
CA PRO A 18 7.41 -14.58 -0.92
C PRO A 18 7.80 -14.24 -2.37
N GLY A 19 8.40 -13.06 -2.56
CA GLY A 19 8.82 -12.52 -3.86
C GLY A 19 7.77 -11.69 -4.61
N ASP A 20 6.52 -11.67 -4.14
CA ASP A 20 5.52 -10.70 -4.61
C ASP A 20 5.89 -9.28 -4.11
N ILE A 21 5.50 -8.25 -4.87
CA ILE A 21 5.64 -6.84 -4.44
C ILE A 21 4.29 -6.31 -3.93
N SER A 22 4.33 -5.66 -2.77
CA SER A 22 3.23 -4.89 -2.20
C SER A 22 3.55 -3.40 -2.27
N LEU A 23 2.75 -2.65 -3.04
CA LEU A 23 2.86 -1.20 -3.17
C LEU A 23 2.12 -0.53 -2.01
N ILE A 24 2.81 0.33 -1.26
CA ILE A 24 2.26 0.97 -0.05
C ILE A 24 2.59 2.46 -0.08
N THR A 25 1.62 3.30 0.28
CA THR A 25 1.83 4.75 0.39
C THR A 25 2.60 5.14 1.65
N ASP A 26 3.50 6.13 1.55
CA ASP A 26 4.22 6.71 2.69
C ASP A 26 4.09 8.25 2.70
N PRO A 27 3.46 8.87 3.71
CA PRO A 27 2.88 8.24 4.89
C PRO A 27 1.61 7.41 4.59
N GLY A 28 1.43 6.32 5.32
CA GLY A 28 0.27 5.44 5.21
C GLY A 28 0.01 4.62 6.46
N TYR A 29 -1.14 3.94 6.52
CA TYR A 29 -1.51 3.14 7.68
C TYR A 29 -0.59 1.91 7.84
N ALA A 30 0.18 1.87 8.94
CA ALA A 30 1.27 0.91 9.15
C ALA A 30 0.88 -0.58 9.02
N THR A 31 -0.39 -0.94 9.20
CA THR A 31 -0.84 -2.34 9.08
C THR A 31 -0.62 -2.89 7.67
N TYR A 32 -0.63 -2.04 6.63
CA TYR A 32 -0.40 -2.48 5.25
C TYR A 32 1.00 -3.07 5.05
N ALA A 33 2.03 -2.36 5.50
CA ALA A 33 3.42 -2.82 5.45
C ALA A 33 3.62 -4.07 6.30
N ILE A 34 3.19 -4.03 7.56
CA ILE A 34 3.36 -5.15 8.50
C ILE A 34 2.69 -6.43 7.97
N SER A 35 1.46 -6.34 7.45
CA SER A 35 0.76 -7.48 6.87
C SER A 35 1.49 -8.05 5.64
N SER A 36 2.04 -7.19 4.79
CA SER A 36 2.75 -7.58 3.57
C SER A 36 4.08 -8.26 3.89
N GLU A 37 4.85 -7.69 4.81
CA GLU A 37 6.13 -8.23 5.28
C GLU A 37 5.95 -9.60 5.95
N ILE A 38 4.91 -9.77 6.78
CA ILE A 38 4.60 -11.06 7.41
C ILE A 38 4.21 -12.12 6.37
N ALA A 39 3.56 -11.74 5.28
CA ALA A 39 3.28 -12.64 4.15
C ALA A 39 4.54 -12.99 3.33
N GLY A 40 5.69 -12.38 3.64
CA GLY A 40 6.97 -12.57 2.94
C GLY A 40 7.13 -11.72 1.67
N ALA A 41 6.19 -10.81 1.39
CA ALA A 41 6.30 -9.92 0.24
C ALA A 41 7.31 -8.79 0.47
N GLU A 42 7.90 -8.32 -0.62
CA GLU A 42 8.72 -7.10 -0.64
C GLU A 42 7.79 -5.87 -0.64
N VAL A 43 8.07 -4.91 0.25
CA VAL A 43 7.34 -3.64 0.29
C VAL A 43 8.04 -2.62 -0.59
N TYR A 44 7.28 -2.03 -1.52
CA TYR A 44 7.73 -0.89 -2.31
C TYR A 44 6.91 0.34 -1.93
N SER A 45 7.60 1.36 -1.41
CA SER A 45 6.99 2.58 -0.90
C SER A 45 6.67 3.57 -2.03
N LEU A 46 5.48 4.15 -1.99
CA LEU A 46 5.01 5.23 -2.85
C LEU A 46 4.91 6.53 -2.02
N PRO A 47 5.87 7.47 -2.15
CA PRO A 47 5.84 8.72 -1.41
C PRO A 47 4.57 9.52 -1.73
N LEU A 48 3.85 9.95 -0.69
CA LEU A 48 2.75 10.91 -0.78
C LEU A 48 3.30 12.28 -0.41
N LEU A 49 3.52 13.10 -1.43
CA LEU A 49 4.08 14.44 -1.28
C LEU A 49 2.98 15.50 -1.29
N GLU A 50 3.15 16.55 -0.48
CA GLU A 50 2.23 17.69 -0.43
C GLU A 50 2.08 18.36 -1.81
N GLU A 51 3.18 18.47 -2.56
CA GLU A 51 3.22 19.05 -3.91
C GLU A 51 2.33 18.29 -4.92
N ASN A 52 2.03 17.01 -4.67
CA ASN A 52 1.09 16.20 -5.47
C ASN A 52 -0.24 15.95 -4.75
N ASN A 53 -0.63 16.84 -3.83
CA ASN A 53 -1.87 16.72 -3.03
C ASN A 53 -1.98 15.39 -2.28
N PHE A 54 -0.85 14.79 -1.89
CA PHE A 54 -0.75 13.47 -1.29
C PHE A 54 -1.40 12.35 -2.15
N LEU A 55 -1.34 12.46 -3.47
CA LEU A 55 -1.62 11.37 -4.40
C LEU A 55 -0.32 10.65 -4.77
N PRO A 56 -0.32 9.31 -4.90
CA PRO A 56 0.84 8.58 -5.35
C PRO A 56 1.09 8.84 -6.83
N ASP A 57 2.35 9.03 -7.20
CA ASP A 57 2.76 9.01 -8.59
C ASP A 57 2.93 7.55 -9.04
N LEU A 58 1.95 7.05 -9.79
CA LEU A 58 1.96 5.67 -10.30
C LEU A 58 2.86 5.52 -11.53
N GLU A 59 3.15 6.59 -12.25
CA GLU A 59 4.04 6.57 -13.42
C GLU A 59 5.51 6.48 -13.00
N ALA A 60 5.84 6.94 -11.79
CA ALA A 60 7.16 6.80 -11.20
C ALA A 60 7.54 5.35 -10.80
N ILE A 61 6.58 4.40 -10.84
CA ILE A 61 6.85 3.01 -10.46
C ILE A 61 7.69 2.33 -11.55
N PRO A 62 8.89 1.81 -11.23
CA PRO A 62 9.72 1.10 -12.21
C PRO A 62 9.00 -0.11 -12.80
N THR A 63 9.21 -0.36 -14.10
CA THR A 63 8.49 -1.43 -14.82
C THR A 63 8.74 -2.81 -14.23
N ASP A 64 9.95 -3.08 -13.73
CA ASP A 64 10.30 -4.35 -13.09
C ASP A 64 9.55 -4.54 -11.75
N ILE A 65 9.36 -3.46 -10.98
CA ILE A 65 8.55 -3.45 -9.76
C ILE A 65 7.08 -3.67 -10.12
N LEU A 66 6.55 -2.90 -11.07
CA LEU A 66 5.16 -2.98 -11.49
C LEU A 66 4.80 -4.38 -12.02
N SER A 67 5.70 -5.04 -12.74
CA SER A 67 5.47 -6.40 -13.26
C SER A 67 5.36 -7.48 -12.17
N ARG A 68 5.92 -7.23 -10.98
CA ARG A 68 5.85 -8.11 -9.80
C ARG A 68 4.82 -7.64 -8.76
N ALA A 69 4.28 -6.44 -8.90
CA ALA A 69 3.32 -5.87 -7.97
C ALA A 69 2.00 -6.65 -8.02
N LYS A 70 1.54 -7.08 -6.84
CA LYS A 70 0.32 -7.91 -6.71
C LYS A 70 -0.75 -7.27 -5.85
N LEU A 71 -0.36 -6.33 -5.00
CA LEU A 71 -1.25 -5.59 -4.15
C LEU A 71 -0.82 -4.14 -4.07
N LEU A 72 -1.77 -3.22 -4.20
CA LEU A 72 -1.58 -1.79 -3.94
C LEU A 72 -2.55 -1.39 -2.83
N TRP A 73 -1.99 -0.88 -1.73
CA TRP A 73 -2.76 -0.36 -0.61
C TRP A 73 -3.02 1.13 -0.80
N LEU A 74 -4.28 1.50 -0.95
CA LEU A 74 -4.72 2.90 -0.99
C LEU A 74 -5.79 3.15 0.07
N ASN A 75 -5.70 4.32 0.69
CA ASN A 75 -6.67 4.79 1.65
C ASN A 75 -6.93 6.28 1.38
N TYR A 76 -8.17 6.60 0.98
CA TYR A 76 -8.70 7.96 0.84
C TYR A 76 -10.14 7.98 1.39
N PRO A 77 -10.53 8.90 2.30
CA PRO A 77 -9.70 9.92 2.95
C PRO A 77 -8.49 9.32 3.67
N ASN A 78 -7.31 9.88 3.43
CA ASN A 78 -6.05 9.25 3.79
C ASN A 78 -5.74 9.40 5.27
N ASN A 79 -5.24 8.33 5.88
CA ASN A 79 -4.61 8.32 7.18
C ASN A 79 -3.09 8.20 6.97
N PRO A 80 -2.27 9.19 7.38
CA PRO A 80 -2.58 10.27 8.34
C PRO A 80 -2.90 11.65 7.71
N THR A 81 -2.83 11.83 6.40
CA THR A 81 -2.78 13.17 5.78
C THR A 81 -4.14 13.88 5.70
N GLY A 82 -5.24 13.14 5.76
CA GLY A 82 -6.60 13.64 5.55
C GLY A 82 -6.94 13.94 4.08
N ALA A 83 -6.02 13.73 3.15
CA ALA A 83 -6.22 14.00 1.72
C ALA A 83 -7.34 13.13 1.13
N VAL A 84 -7.99 13.62 0.07
CA VAL A 84 -9.08 12.92 -0.64
C VAL A 84 -8.69 12.79 -2.11
N ALA A 85 -8.88 11.61 -2.69
CA ALA A 85 -8.68 11.40 -4.11
C ALA A 85 -9.88 11.95 -4.91
N PRO A 86 -9.65 12.71 -5.99
CA PRO A 86 -10.72 13.17 -6.88
C PRO A 86 -11.35 12.00 -7.66
N PHE A 87 -12.58 12.21 -8.12
CA PHE A 87 -13.38 11.24 -8.91
C PHE A 87 -13.09 11.30 -10.41
#